data_AF-A0A937V2J0-F1
#
_entry.id   AF-A0A937V2J0-F1
#
_cell.length_a   1.000
_cell.length_b   1.000
_cell.length_c   1.000
_cell.angle_alpha   90.00
_cell.angle_beta   90.00
_cell.angle_gamma   90.00
#
_symmetry.space_group_name_H-M   'P 1'
#
loop_
_entity.id
_entity.type
_entity.pdbx_description
1 polymer ?
#
loop_
_entity_poly.entity_id
_entity_poly.type
_entity_poly.pdbx_seq_one_letter_code
_entity_poly.pdbx_strand_id
1 'polypeptide(L)' 'MSHGLINLTLPVVLQEIGYVLEEYPEHPYQTAFAMPELHQKLVAHILSNVPNRYVAAGIQEPFGKPKVDPSSPLQERL' A
#
# COMPACT_ATOMS: atom_id res chain seq x y z
N MET A 1 6.26 -19.17 -2.07
CA MET A 1 6.44 -17.71 -2.01
C MET A 1 5.13 -17.05 -2.45
N SER A 2 4.30 -16.58 -1.51
CA SER A 2 3.12 -15.78 -1.86
C SER A 2 3.51 -14.31 -1.91
N HIS A 3 3.65 -13.77 -3.11
CA HIS A 3 3.79 -12.34 -3.32
C HIS A 3 2.41 -11.69 -3.21
N GLY A 4 2.25 -10.75 -2.29
CA GLY A 4 1.03 -9.96 -2.17
C GLY A 4 1.10 -8.74 -3.10
N LEU A 5 0.00 -8.40 -3.78
CA LEU A 5 -0.11 -7.13 -4.49
C LEU A 5 -0.72 -6.09 -3.55
N ILE A 6 -0.03 -4.97 -3.37
CA ILE A 6 -0.51 -3.82 -2.59
C ILE A 6 -0.96 -2.74 -3.57
N ASN A 7 -2.20 -2.28 -3.47
CA ASN A 7 -2.71 -1.14 -4.24
C ASN A 7 -2.27 0.17 -3.57
N LEU A 8 -1.36 0.91 -4.21
CA LEU A 8 -0.87 2.20 -3.74
C LEU A 8 -1.86 3.34 -4.00
N THR A 9 -2.79 3.16 -4.94
CA THR A 9 -3.81 4.17 -5.28
C THR A 9 -4.94 4.19 -4.25
N LEU A 10 -5.29 3.04 -3.68
CA LEU A 10 -6.36 2.92 -2.68
C LEU A 10 -6.24 3.88 -1.49
N PRO A 11 -5.11 3.95 -0.75
CA PRO A 11 -5.02 4.84 0.42
C PRO A 11 -5.16 6.33 0.04
N VAL A 12 -4.64 6.72 -1.12
CA VAL A 12 -4.78 8.09 -1.63
C VAL A 12 -6.25 8.39 -1.94
N VAL A 13 -6.94 7.51 -2.64
CA VAL A 13 -8.36 7.69 -2.96
C VAL A 13 -9.22 7.81 -1.69
N LEU A 14 -8.95 6.99 -0.67
CA LEU A 14 -9.69 7.07 0.60
C LEU A 14 -9.48 8.41 1.30
N GLN A 15 -8.26 8.94 1.29
CA GLN A 15 -7.94 10.24 1.87
C GLN A 15 -8.62 11.38 1.11
N GLU A 16 -8.55 11.38 -0.22
CA GLU A 16 -9.18 12.41 -1.05
C GLU A 16 -10.71 12.41 -0.92
N ILE A 17 -11.34 11.24 -0.83
CA ILE A 17 -12.79 11.16 -0.55
C ILE A 17 -13.13 11.86 0.77
N GLY A 18 -12.32 11.63 1.81
CA GLY A 18 -12.50 12.30 3.11
C GLY A 18 -12.43 13.82 2.99
N TYR A 19 -11.35 14.35 2.40
CA TYR A 19 -11.19 15.79 2.22
C TYR A 19 -12.29 16.42 1.39
N VAL A 20 -12.68 15.78 0.28
CA VAL A 20 -13.76 16.29 -0.56
C VAL A 20 -15.06 16.29 0.22
N LEU A 21 -15.41 15.23 0.96
CA LEU A 21 -16.66 15.17 1.72
C LEU A 21 -16.73 16.21 2.85
N GLU A 22 -15.61 16.59 3.45
CA GLU A 22 -15.55 17.67 4.45
C GLU A 22 -16.01 19.03 3.89
N GLU A 23 -15.85 19.25 2.58
CA GLU A 23 -16.33 20.46 1.91
C GLU A 23 -17.84 20.44 1.59
N TYR A 24 -18.48 19.27 1.66
CA TYR A 24 -19.92 19.15 1.43
C TYR A 24 -20.74 19.32 2.72
N PRO A 25 -22.01 19.77 2.64
CA PRO A 25 -22.92 19.76 3.78
C PRO A 25 -23.06 18.37 4.42
N GLU A 26 -23.14 18.35 5.76
CA GLU A 26 -23.28 17.12 6.56
C GLU A 26 -24.47 16.26 6.12
N HIS A 27 -25.61 16.92 5.85
CA HIS A 27 -26.77 16.31 5.23
C HIS A 27 -27.05 16.95 3.86
N PRO A 28 -27.29 16.15 2.80
CA PRO A 28 -27.39 14.69 2.80
C PRO A 28 -26.07 13.96 2.57
N TYR A 29 -24.99 14.65 2.18
CA TYR A 29 -23.85 14.04 1.51
C TYR A 29 -22.92 13.28 2.45
N GLN A 30 -22.41 13.91 3.50
CA GLN A 30 -21.52 13.23 4.44
C GLN A 30 -22.24 12.05 5.11
N THR A 31 -23.51 12.25 5.48
CA THR A 31 -24.34 11.20 6.09
C THR A 31 -24.57 10.02 5.14
N ALA A 32 -24.85 10.27 3.86
CA ALA A 32 -25.05 9.20 2.87
C ALA A 32 -23.77 8.39 2.65
N PHE A 33 -22.61 9.04 2.53
CA PHE A 33 -21.34 8.34 2.31
C PHE A 33 -20.71 7.79 3.59
N ALA A 34 -21.28 8.06 4.78
CA ALA A 34 -20.99 7.30 5.98
C ALA A 34 -21.55 5.86 5.92
N MET A 35 -22.53 5.59 5.05
CA MET A 35 -23.04 4.25 4.80
C MET A 35 -21.97 3.39 4.10
N PRO A 36 -21.55 2.24 4.68
CA PRO A 36 -20.47 1.42 4.12
C PRO A 36 -20.70 1.02 2.66
N GLU A 37 -21.94 0.71 2.28
CA GLU A 37 -22.29 0.26 0.93
C GLU A 37 -22.12 1.37 -0.11
N LEU A 38 -22.51 2.61 0.23
CA LEU A 38 -22.34 3.77 -0.65
C LEU A 38 -20.89 4.20 -0.72
N HIS A 39 -20.18 4.19 0.41
CA HIS A 39 -18.76 4.48 0.46
C HIS A 39 -17.94 3.51 -0.41
N GLN A 40 -18.19 2.21 -0.28
CA GLN A 40 -17.52 1.19 -1.09
C GLN A 40 -17.83 1.35 -2.58
N LYS A 41 -19.07 1.67 -2.94
CA LYS A 41 -19.44 1.97 -4.34
C LYS A 41 -18.70 3.18 -4.88
N LEU A 42 -18.56 4.25 -4.09
CA LEU A 42 -17.81 5.44 -4.47
C LEU A 42 -16.33 5.11 -4.69
N VAL A 43 -15.70 4.40 -3.75
CA VAL A 43 -14.30 3.96 -3.87
C VAL A 43 -14.10 3.10 -5.11
N ALA A 44 -14.96 2.10 -5.34
CA ALA A 44 -14.89 1.23 -6.50
C ALA A 44 -15.08 2.00 -7.81
N HIS A 45 -16.02 2.96 -7.84
CA HIS A 45 -16.25 3.83 -8.98
C HIS A 45 -15.00 4.65 -9.31
N ILE A 46 -14.38 5.31 -8.32
CA ILE A 46 -13.18 6.12 -8.52
C ILE A 46 -12.02 5.25 -9.02
N LEU A 47 -11.75 4.12 -8.35
CA LEU A 47 -10.67 3.21 -8.75
C LEU A 47 -10.87 2.59 -10.14
N SER A 48 -12.11 2.50 -10.64
CA SER A 48 -12.39 2.05 -12.01
C SER A 48 -12.13 3.12 -13.07
N ASN A 49 -12.12 4.40 -12.67
CA ASN A 49 -11.94 5.54 -13.55
C ASN A 49 -10.53 6.15 -13.50
N VAL A 50 -9.67 5.68 -12.59
CA VAL A 50 -8.28 6.16 -12.46
C VAL A 50 -7.27 5.02 -12.63
N PRO A 51 -6.07 5.29 -13.16
CA PRO A 51 -5.00 4.29 -13.22
C PRO A 51 -4.59 3.81 -11.82
N ASN A 52 -4.72 2.51 -11.58
CA ASN A 52 -4.29 1.88 -10.32
C ASN A 52 -2.81 1.51 -10.37
N ARG A 53 -2.07 1.84 -9.31
CA ARG A 53 -0.65 1.48 -9.14
C ARG A 53 -0.54 0.38 -8.09
N TYR A 54 0.12 -0.72 -8.45
CA TYR A 54 0.35 -1.85 -7.56
C TYR A 54 1.84 -2.10 -7.37
N VAL A 55 2.21 -2.57 -6.17
CA VAL A 55 3.55 -3.08 -5.87
C VAL A 55 3.46 -4.51 -5.36
N ALA A 56 4.41 -5.36 -5.77
CA ALA A 56 4.56 -6.70 -5.23
C ALA A 56 5.32 -6.63 -3.90
N ALA A 57 4.65 -6.95 -2.80
CA ALA A 57 5.29 -7.18 -1.51
C ALA A 57 5.74 -8.64 -1.43
N GLY A 58 7.05 -8.87 -1.52
CA GLY A 58 7.67 -10.11 -1.07
C GLY A 58 7.91 -10.03 0.43
N ILE A 59 7.47 -11.04 1.18
CA ILE A 59 7.98 -11.24 2.54
C ILE A 59 9.47 -11.54 2.36
N GLN A 60 10.34 -10.60 2.74
CA GLN A 60 11.75 -10.89 2.87
C GLN A 60 11.87 -11.88 4.04
N GLU A 61 12.25 -13.13 3.77
CA GLU A 61 12.86 -13.95 4.81
C GLU A 61 14.05 -13.16 5.38
N PRO A 62 14.26 -13.15 6.71
CA PRO A 62 15.34 -12.39 7.32
C PRO A 62 16.65 -12.77 6.63
N PHE A 63 17.30 -11.75 6.05
CA PHE A 63 18.60 -11.85 5.39
C PHE A 63 19.49 -12.85 6.13
N GLY A 64 19.86 -13.91 5.41
CA GLY A 64 20.78 -14.93 5.89
C GLY A 64 22.01 -14.27 6.50
N LYS A 65 22.46 -14.83 7.62
CA LYS A 65 23.69 -14.46 8.33
C LYS A 65 24.82 -14.17 7.34
N PRO A 66 25.66 -13.16 7.58
CA PRO A 66 26.82 -12.92 6.71
C PRO A 66 27.66 -14.19 6.67
N LYS A 67 27.75 -14.78 5.47
CA LYS A 67 28.61 -15.93 5.20
C LYS A 67 30.04 -15.42 5.27
N VAL A 68 30.69 -15.62 6.42
CA VAL A 68 32.14 -15.44 6.56
C VAL A 68 32.78 -16.44 5.62
N ASP A 69 33.42 -15.92 4.56
CA ASP A 69 34.19 -16.72 3.62
C ASP A 69 35.47 -17.21 4.34
N PRO A 70 35.70 -18.52 4.52
CA PRO A 70 36.87 -19.02 5.23
C PRO A 70 38.17 -18.98 4.40
N SER A 71 38.16 -18.33 3.23
CA SER A 71 39.33 -18.27 2.35
C SER A 71 39.97 -16.89 2.31
N SER A 72 40.64 -16.51 3.39
CA SER A 72 41.64 -15.42 3.38
C SER A 72 43.03 -15.98 3.62
N PRO A 73 43.88 -16.13 2.58
CA PRO A 73 45.25 -16.58 2.73
C PRO A 73 46.18 -15.36 2.81
N LEU A 74 46.12 -14.59 3.91
CA LEU A 74 47.08 -13.52 4.17
C LEU A 74 47.31 -13.33 5.68
N GLN A 75 47.97 -14.30 6.30
CA GLN A 75 48.63 -14.12 7.60
C GLN A 75 50.06 -14.66 7.61
N GLU A 76 50.67 -14.84 6.44
CA GLU A 76 52.13 -14.86 6.38
C GLU A 76 52.64 -13.43 6.27
N ARG A 77 53.53 -13.09 7.22
CA ARG A 77 54.39 -11.90 7.33
C ARG A 77 53.85 -10.76 8.19
N LEU A 78 54.05 -10.87 9.51
CA LEU A 78 55.09 -10.12 10.24
C LEU A 78 55.32 -10.69 11.64
#